data_AF-A0A518AW20-F1
#
_entry.id   AF-A0A518AW20-F1
#
_cell.length_a   1.000
_cell.length_b   1.000
_cell.length_c   1.000
_cell.angle_alpha   90.00
_cell.angle_beta   90.00
_cell.angle_gamma   90.00
#
_symmetry.space_group_name_H-M   'P 1'
#
loop_
_entity.id
_entity.type
_entity.pdbx_description
1 polymer ?
#
loop_
_entity_poly.entity_id
_entity_poly.type
_entity_poly.pdbx_seq_one_letter_code
_entity_poly.pdbx_strand_id
1 'polypeptide(L)'
;MRSYGPTLLIALLLTVVWSPVVQAVGYIKFDGIDGECTDAEHQGWSDLASFQIDISRNFDGGALGRVEASMKFSMVADSAYPYVFENLLRGMTYDTLTIEQFDGRQLVDRYEFEQAITPSLSTLYSGGAPARINGTIATRELTLNHFVYDDRTGALVETIEVNYDFTNVSALTAGTLPGDYNFDGVVDFDDYDKWKDQFGGITVPIGSGADGNADGQVDLGDYTLWRDNLGRSLATSIASQSVPEPASLAIGALGLAVVLGIRRSRAGVV
;
A
#
# COMPACT_ATOMS: atom_id res chain seq x y z
N MET A 1 19.90 51.23 -58.19
CA MET A 1 19.27 49.96 -58.60
C MET A 1 19.04 49.13 -57.34
N ARG A 2 17.77 48.92 -56.97
CA ARG A 2 17.38 48.08 -55.82
C ARG A 2 17.52 46.62 -56.23
N SER A 3 18.31 45.84 -55.50
CA SER A 3 18.34 44.39 -55.61
C SER A 3 17.65 43.80 -54.37
N TYR A 4 16.63 42.98 -54.60
CA TYR A 4 15.90 42.24 -53.58
C TYR A 4 16.39 40.79 -53.57
N GLY A 5 16.70 40.27 -52.38
CA GLY A 5 16.65 38.84 -52.03
C GLY A 5 17.94 38.24 -51.43
N PRO A 6 17.87 37.16 -50.61
CA PRO A 6 16.68 36.46 -50.13
C PRO A 6 16.47 36.55 -48.60
N THR A 7 15.20 36.48 -48.22
CA THR A 7 14.67 36.36 -46.86
C THR A 7 15.22 35.08 -46.20
N LEU A 8 15.94 35.21 -45.08
CA LEU A 8 16.30 34.08 -44.24
C LEU A 8 15.02 33.56 -43.56
N LEU A 9 14.49 32.45 -44.06
CA LEU A 9 13.51 31.64 -43.35
C LEU A 9 14.21 31.04 -42.12
N ILE A 10 13.93 31.59 -40.94
CA ILE A 10 14.23 30.92 -39.68
C ILE A 10 13.24 29.77 -39.58
N ALA A 11 13.70 28.55 -39.90
CA ALA A 11 12.96 27.33 -39.64
C ALA A 11 12.86 27.16 -38.12
N LEU A 12 11.74 27.63 -37.56
CA LEU A 12 11.30 27.30 -36.21
C LEU A 12 11.00 25.79 -36.20
N LEU A 13 12.00 24.99 -35.86
CA LEU A 13 11.83 23.55 -35.63
C LEU A 13 11.05 23.41 -34.30
N LEU A 14 9.74 23.58 -34.39
CA LEU A 14 8.80 23.12 -33.35
C LEU A 14 8.85 21.60 -33.38
N THR A 15 9.78 21.01 -32.65
CA THR A 15 9.55 19.67 -32.11
C THR A 15 8.41 19.83 -31.13
N VAL A 16 7.18 19.64 -31.61
CA VAL A 16 6.06 19.29 -30.76
C VAL A 16 6.43 17.93 -30.18
N VAL A 17 7.16 17.95 -29.07
CA VAL A 17 7.27 16.80 -28.19
C VAL A 17 5.85 16.61 -27.69
N TRP A 18 5.12 15.71 -28.34
CA TRP A 18 3.97 15.07 -27.72
C TRP A 18 4.52 14.33 -26.50
N SER A 19 4.57 15.01 -25.36
CA SER A 19 4.69 14.35 -24.07
C SER A 19 3.27 14.08 -23.59
N PRO A 20 2.74 12.86 -23.71
CA PRO A 20 1.72 12.40 -22.79
C PRO A 20 2.43 12.02 -21.47
N VAL A 21 3.29 12.89 -20.94
CA VAL A 21 3.88 12.71 -19.62
C VAL A 21 2.80 13.21 -18.68
N VAL A 22 1.99 12.28 -18.19
CA VAL A 22 1.34 12.47 -16.89
C VAL A 22 2.47 12.91 -15.96
N GLN A 23 2.46 14.18 -15.51
CA GLN A 23 3.52 14.69 -14.66
C GLN A 23 3.66 13.72 -13.48
N ALA A 24 4.81 13.03 -13.42
CA ALA A 24 5.18 12.34 -12.21
C ALA A 24 5.13 13.38 -11.10
N VAL A 25 4.39 13.09 -10.03
CA VAL A 25 4.31 13.99 -8.87
C VAL A 25 5.56 13.83 -7.98
N GLY A 26 6.42 12.88 -8.35
CA GLY A 26 7.59 12.48 -7.60
C GLY A 26 8.26 11.24 -8.17
N TYR A 27 9.15 10.67 -7.38
CA TYR A 27 9.86 9.42 -7.68
C TYR A 27 9.82 8.48 -6.49
N ILE A 28 9.91 7.18 -6.76
CA ILE A 28 9.98 6.14 -5.73
C ILE A 28 11.15 5.20 -6.02
N LYS A 29 11.90 4.84 -4.99
CA LYS A 29 12.98 3.83 -5.03
C LYS A 29 12.73 2.76 -3.98
N PHE A 30 12.82 1.52 -4.41
CA PHE A 30 12.90 0.37 -3.53
C PHE A 30 14.37 -0.05 -3.48
N ASP A 31 14.92 -0.23 -2.28
CA ASP A 31 16.30 -0.67 -2.16
C ASP A 31 16.53 -2.01 -2.89
N GLY A 32 17.65 -2.10 -3.60
CA GLY A 32 18.02 -3.24 -4.42
C GLY A 32 17.19 -3.48 -5.68
N ILE A 33 16.21 -2.63 -6.03
CA ILE A 33 15.37 -2.78 -7.24
C ILE A 33 15.47 -1.55 -8.13
N ASP A 34 15.88 -1.74 -9.37
CA ASP A 34 15.95 -0.69 -10.38
C ASP A 34 14.63 -0.55 -11.16
N GLY A 35 14.20 0.71 -11.33
CA GLY A 35 13.11 1.13 -12.21
C GLY A 35 13.62 1.68 -13.54
N GLU A 36 12.74 2.32 -14.31
CA GLU A 36 13.05 2.81 -15.67
C GLU A 36 13.21 4.34 -15.79
N CYS A 37 13.17 5.08 -14.68
CA CYS A 37 13.29 6.53 -14.72
C CYS A 37 14.64 6.96 -15.32
N THR A 38 14.57 7.95 -16.22
CA THR A 38 15.73 8.50 -16.95
C THR A 38 16.05 9.94 -16.56
N ASP A 39 15.37 10.47 -15.54
CA ASP A 39 15.73 11.75 -14.95
C ASP A 39 17.17 11.69 -14.42
N ALA A 40 17.90 12.81 -14.56
CA ALA A 40 19.33 12.85 -14.27
C ALA A 40 19.65 12.60 -12.79
N GLU A 41 18.74 12.95 -11.88
CA GLU A 41 18.92 12.80 -10.44
C GLU A 41 18.26 11.51 -9.91
N HIS A 42 17.37 10.90 -10.69
CA HIS A 42 16.58 9.71 -10.30
C HIS A 42 16.77 8.53 -11.24
N GLN A 43 17.95 8.40 -11.85
CA GLN A 43 18.21 7.30 -12.77
C GLN A 43 18.03 5.94 -12.07
N GLY A 44 17.20 5.07 -12.66
CA GLY A 44 16.89 3.76 -12.08
C GLY A 44 15.89 3.78 -10.93
N TRP A 45 15.18 4.89 -10.73
CA TRP A 45 13.98 4.97 -9.89
C TRP A 45 12.72 4.69 -10.72
N SER A 46 11.55 4.67 -10.08
CA SER A 46 10.26 4.57 -10.75
C SER A 46 9.49 5.89 -10.67
N ASP A 47 8.75 6.23 -11.73
CA ASP A 47 7.94 7.44 -11.77
C ASP A 47 6.69 7.31 -10.87
N LEU A 48 6.55 8.22 -9.91
CA LEU A 48 5.44 8.22 -8.95
C LEU A 48 4.24 9.01 -9.49
N ALA A 49 3.07 8.39 -9.46
CA ALA A 49 1.79 9.00 -9.84
C ALA A 49 1.12 9.71 -8.67
N SER A 50 1.15 9.09 -7.49
CA SER A 50 0.60 9.64 -6.26
C SER A 50 1.20 8.96 -5.04
N PHE A 51 1.20 9.68 -3.93
CA PHE A 51 1.51 9.15 -2.62
C PHE A 51 0.55 9.75 -1.60
N GLN A 52 0.10 8.94 -0.66
CA GLN A 52 -0.90 9.30 0.35
C GLN A 52 -0.52 8.68 1.68
N ILE A 53 -0.55 9.49 2.73
CA ILE A 53 -0.51 9.03 4.12
C ILE A 53 -1.81 9.46 4.79
N ASP A 54 -2.57 8.48 5.25
CA ASP A 54 -3.75 8.68 6.09
C ASP A 54 -3.38 8.32 7.52
N ILE A 55 -3.47 9.25 8.47
CA ILE A 55 -3.33 8.95 9.90
C ILE A 55 -4.65 9.24 10.58
N SER A 56 -5.22 8.22 11.21
CA SER A 56 -6.43 8.31 12.01
C SER A 56 -6.17 7.81 13.42
N ARG A 57 -7.04 8.24 14.34
CA ARG A 57 -7.07 7.72 15.69
C ARG A 57 -8.47 7.24 15.98
N ASN A 58 -8.60 5.95 16.29
CA ASN A 58 -9.86 5.33 16.62
C ASN A 58 -10.08 5.39 18.13
N PHE A 59 -11.12 6.10 18.52
CA PHE A 59 -11.48 6.33 19.92
C PHE A 59 -12.55 5.32 20.35
N ASP A 60 -12.12 4.08 20.61
CA ASP A 60 -13.00 3.02 21.13
C ASP A 60 -13.08 3.05 22.67
N GLY A 61 -13.25 4.25 23.25
CA GLY A 61 -13.52 4.43 24.69
C GLY A 61 -12.34 4.33 25.66
N GLY A 62 -11.10 4.13 25.18
CA GLY A 62 -9.86 4.18 25.98
C GLY A 62 -9.22 5.57 26.04
N ALA A 63 -8.26 5.77 26.96
CA ALA A 63 -7.75 7.10 27.34
C ALA A 63 -7.04 7.89 26.22
N LEU A 64 -6.57 7.25 25.13
CA LEU A 64 -6.03 7.95 23.96
C LEU A 64 -6.39 7.34 22.58
N GLY A 65 -7.09 6.20 22.53
CA GLY A 65 -7.44 5.53 21.26
C GLY A 65 -6.25 4.92 20.50
N ARG A 66 -6.52 4.05 19.52
CA ARG A 66 -5.50 3.41 18.67
C ARG A 66 -5.16 4.29 17.48
N VAL A 67 -3.87 4.48 17.18
CA VAL A 67 -3.43 5.17 15.96
C VAL A 67 -3.35 4.18 14.81
N GLU A 68 -3.98 4.51 13.69
CA GLU A 68 -3.91 3.79 12.43
C GLU A 68 -3.27 4.69 11.38
N ALA A 69 -2.28 4.17 10.67
CA ALA A 69 -1.57 4.86 9.60
C ALA A 69 -1.62 4.06 8.28
N SER A 70 -2.36 4.54 7.30
CA SER A 70 -2.43 3.93 5.97
C SER A 70 -1.56 4.71 4.99
N MET A 71 -0.47 4.09 4.54
CA MET A 71 0.43 4.66 3.53
C MET A 71 0.22 3.96 2.19
N LYS A 72 -0.01 4.73 1.13
CA LYS A 72 -0.33 4.22 -0.22
C LYS A 72 0.45 4.97 -1.27
N PHE A 73 0.93 4.24 -2.27
CA PHE A 73 1.54 4.83 -3.46
C PHE A 73 0.85 4.34 -4.72
N SER A 74 0.95 5.13 -5.78
CA SER A 74 0.67 4.71 -7.15
C SER A 74 1.87 5.09 -8.01
N MET A 75 2.44 4.14 -8.75
CA MET A 75 3.56 4.37 -9.66
C MET A 75 3.23 3.92 -11.09
N VAL A 76 3.95 4.45 -12.06
CA VAL A 76 3.95 3.89 -13.43
C VAL A 76 4.52 2.48 -13.37
N ALA A 77 3.84 1.52 -14.00
CA ALA A 77 4.40 0.19 -14.14
C ALA A 77 5.65 0.24 -15.04
N ASP A 78 6.76 -0.25 -14.51
CA ASP A 78 8.06 -0.31 -15.16
C ASP A 78 8.80 -1.61 -14.78
N SER A 79 10.09 -1.70 -15.10
CA SER A 79 10.92 -2.87 -14.78
C SER A 79 11.07 -3.20 -13.28
N ALA A 80 10.74 -2.28 -12.35
CA ALA A 80 10.77 -2.58 -10.93
C ALA A 80 9.59 -3.49 -10.50
N TYR A 81 8.45 -3.38 -11.20
CA TYR A 81 7.20 -4.05 -10.79
C TYR A 81 7.31 -5.56 -10.56
N PRO A 82 7.91 -6.38 -11.44
CA PRO A 82 8.04 -7.82 -11.22
C PRO A 82 8.77 -8.18 -9.92
N TYR A 83 9.78 -7.40 -9.54
CA TYR A 83 10.57 -7.62 -8.33
C TYR A 83 9.82 -7.17 -7.07
N VAL A 84 9.12 -6.03 -7.12
CA VAL A 84 8.26 -5.59 -6.01
C VAL A 84 7.14 -6.61 -5.77
N PHE A 85 6.55 -7.14 -6.84
CA PHE A 85 5.56 -8.22 -6.76
C PHE A 85 6.14 -9.51 -6.18
N GLU A 86 7.35 -9.89 -6.57
CA GLU A 86 8.05 -11.04 -6.01
C GLU A 86 8.39 -10.87 -4.53
N ASN A 87 8.84 -9.68 -4.11
CA ASN A 87 9.13 -9.36 -2.71
C ASN A 87 7.87 -9.49 -1.84
N LEU A 88 6.71 -9.01 -2.32
CA LEU A 88 5.42 -9.24 -1.66
C LEU A 88 5.13 -10.73 -1.50
N LEU A 89 5.23 -11.53 -2.58
CA LEU A 89 4.94 -12.97 -2.52
C LEU A 89 5.86 -13.74 -1.55
N ARG A 90 7.09 -13.24 -1.36
CA ARG A 90 8.11 -13.84 -0.50
C ARG A 90 8.18 -13.24 0.90
N GLY A 91 7.42 -12.18 1.18
CA GLY A 91 7.51 -11.43 2.43
C GLY A 91 8.88 -10.79 2.67
N MET A 92 9.59 -10.39 1.61
CA MET A 92 10.90 -9.74 1.74
C MET A 92 10.75 -8.27 2.12
N THR A 93 11.65 -7.80 2.97
CA THR A 93 11.79 -6.41 3.38
C THR A 93 12.71 -5.65 2.44
N TYR A 94 12.52 -4.33 2.38
CA TYR A 94 13.46 -3.37 1.83
C TYR A 94 14.20 -2.73 3.00
N ASP A 95 15.53 -2.64 2.95
CA ASP A 95 16.27 -1.90 3.98
C ASP A 95 15.83 -0.43 3.98
N THR A 96 15.61 0.14 2.79
CA THR A 96 14.98 1.43 2.61
C THR A 96 14.01 1.43 1.42
N LEU A 97 12.86 2.08 1.59
CA LEU A 97 12.03 2.55 0.48
C LEU A 97 12.04 4.08 0.55
N THR A 98 12.32 4.76 -0.56
CA THR A 98 12.37 6.23 -0.60
C THR A 98 11.32 6.78 -1.54
N ILE A 99 10.63 7.83 -1.11
CA ILE A 99 9.70 8.61 -1.95
C ILE A 99 10.13 10.07 -1.91
N GLU A 100 10.18 10.71 -3.07
CA GLU A 100 10.46 12.13 -3.22
C GLU A 100 9.31 12.80 -3.97
N GLN A 101 8.78 13.90 -3.43
CA GLN A 101 7.67 14.67 -4.03
C GLN A 101 8.13 16.08 -4.40
N PHE A 102 7.65 16.58 -5.52
CA PHE A 102 8.11 17.85 -6.08
C PHE A 102 6.97 18.83 -6.31
N ASP A 103 7.24 20.12 -6.10
CA ASP A 103 6.45 21.22 -6.65
C ASP A 103 7.25 21.89 -7.78
N GLY A 104 6.83 21.62 -9.02
CA GLY A 104 7.59 21.98 -10.21
C GLY A 104 8.93 21.26 -10.28
N ARG A 105 10.00 21.95 -9.86
CA ARG A 105 11.39 21.41 -9.83
C ARG A 105 11.97 21.37 -8.41
N GLN A 106 11.27 21.90 -7.42
CA GLN A 106 11.75 21.90 -6.04
C GLN A 106 11.30 20.60 -5.38
N LEU A 107 12.25 19.91 -4.75
CA LEU A 107 11.96 18.77 -3.88
C LEU A 107 11.28 19.31 -2.64
N VAL A 108 10.02 18.96 -2.40
CA VAL A 108 9.23 19.49 -1.27
C VAL A 108 9.29 18.54 -0.08
N ASP A 109 9.10 17.24 -0.33
CA ASP A 109 9.11 16.22 0.71
C ASP A 109 9.92 15.01 0.28
N ARG A 110 10.71 14.47 1.20
CA ARG A 110 11.43 13.20 1.06
C ARG A 110 11.08 12.30 2.24
N TYR A 111 10.56 11.12 1.93
CA TYR A 111 10.15 10.10 2.87
C TYR A 111 11.10 8.91 2.74
N GLU A 112 11.74 8.52 3.83
CA GLU A 112 12.58 7.32 3.91
C GLU A 112 11.96 6.33 4.89
N PHE A 113 11.47 5.22 4.36
CA PHE A 113 10.84 4.13 5.10
C PHE A 113 11.89 3.06 5.37
N GLU A 114 12.29 2.87 6.61
CA GLU A 114 13.28 1.87 6.99
C GLU A 114 12.63 0.53 7.38
N GLN A 115 13.23 -0.57 6.91
CA GLN A 115 12.67 -1.92 7.07
C GLN A 115 11.24 -2.00 6.51
N ALA A 116 11.07 -1.45 5.30
CA ALA A 116 9.78 -1.34 4.66
C ALA A 116 9.33 -2.67 4.01
N ILE A 117 8.03 -2.85 3.88
CA ILE A 117 7.41 -3.87 3.04
C ILE A 117 6.28 -3.25 2.22
N THR A 118 5.86 -3.95 1.16
CA THR A 118 4.66 -3.62 0.39
C THR A 118 3.59 -4.68 0.61
N PRO A 119 2.69 -4.54 1.61
CA PRO A 119 1.75 -5.61 2.01
C PRO A 119 0.65 -5.89 0.99
N SER A 120 0.40 -4.95 0.08
CA SER A 120 -0.56 -5.11 -0.99
C SER A 120 -0.09 -4.43 -2.25
N LEU A 121 -0.44 -5.03 -3.38
CA LEU A 121 -0.24 -4.50 -4.72
C LEU A 121 -1.48 -4.77 -5.54
N SER A 122 -1.85 -3.82 -6.38
CA SER A 122 -2.89 -3.95 -7.38
C SER A 122 -2.43 -3.27 -8.67
N THR A 123 -2.76 -3.87 -9.80
CA THR A 123 -2.48 -3.28 -11.11
C THR A 123 -3.78 -2.80 -11.73
N LEU A 124 -3.81 -1.56 -12.19
CA LEU A 124 -4.90 -1.02 -13.00
C LEU A 124 -4.37 -0.69 -14.40
N TYR A 125 -5.01 -1.25 -15.42
CA TYR A 125 -4.79 -0.89 -16.82
C TYR A 125 -6.10 -0.41 -17.43
N SER A 126 -6.19 0.88 -17.79
CA SER A 126 -7.41 1.46 -18.37
C SER A 126 -7.34 1.67 -19.89
N GLY A 127 -6.26 1.28 -20.55
CA GLY A 127 -6.01 1.60 -21.96
C GLY A 127 -5.76 3.11 -22.20
N GLY A 128 -4.82 3.44 -23.09
CA GLY A 128 -4.48 4.84 -23.41
C GLY A 128 -3.51 5.54 -22.43
N ALA A 129 -3.07 4.85 -21.39
CA ALA A 129 -2.01 5.29 -20.47
C ALA A 129 -1.17 4.07 -20.02
N PRO A 130 0.06 4.28 -19.52
CA PRO A 130 0.83 3.23 -18.85
C PRO A 130 0.02 2.62 -17.70
N ALA A 131 0.20 1.32 -17.46
CA ALA A 131 -0.42 0.66 -16.32
C ALA A 131 0.04 1.33 -15.02
N ARG A 132 -0.85 1.35 -14.01
CA ARG A 132 -0.56 1.88 -12.68
C ARG A 132 -0.46 0.73 -11.70
N ILE A 133 0.61 0.76 -10.90
CA ILE A 133 0.79 -0.14 -9.78
C ILE A 133 0.44 0.65 -8.52
N ASN A 134 -0.61 0.23 -7.83
CA ASN A 134 -0.99 0.82 -6.55
C ASN A 134 -0.61 -0.16 -5.45
N GLY A 135 0.11 0.32 -4.45
CA GLY A 135 0.51 -0.49 -3.31
C GLY A 135 0.32 0.23 -1.99
N THR A 136 0.34 -0.55 -0.91
CA THR A 136 0.48 -0.03 0.45
C THR A 136 1.91 -0.15 0.91
N ILE A 137 2.32 0.71 1.83
CA ILE A 137 3.62 0.66 2.50
C ILE A 137 3.38 0.40 3.98
N ALA A 138 4.24 -0.43 4.53
CA ALA A 138 4.41 -0.56 5.96
C ALA A 138 5.89 -0.49 6.27
N THR A 139 6.22 0.08 7.43
CA THR A 139 7.59 0.39 7.80
C THR A 139 7.77 0.27 9.30
N ARG A 140 9.02 0.08 9.74
CA ARG A 140 9.35 0.19 11.17
C ARG A 140 9.58 1.63 11.56
N GLU A 141 10.32 2.37 10.73
CA GLU A 141 10.61 3.78 10.94
C GLU A 141 10.35 4.56 9.67
N LEU A 142 9.96 5.83 9.82
CA LEU A 142 9.82 6.78 8.74
C LEU A 142 10.56 8.06 9.11
N THR A 143 11.49 8.46 8.25
CA THR A 143 12.11 9.78 8.28
C THR A 143 11.43 10.65 7.22
N LEU A 144 10.83 11.75 7.65
CA LEU A 144 10.28 12.79 6.77
C LEU A 144 11.20 14.01 6.79
N ASN A 145 11.67 14.39 5.61
CA ASN A 145 12.33 15.67 5.37
C ASN A 145 11.41 16.59 4.56
N HIS A 146 11.00 17.71 5.15
CA HIS A 146 10.28 18.78 4.45
C HIS A 146 11.24 19.93 4.14
N PHE A 147 11.30 20.34 2.87
CA PHE A 147 12.23 21.37 2.40
C PHE A 147 11.50 22.71 2.23
N VAL A 148 11.97 23.72 2.95
CA VAL A 148 11.40 25.07 2.96
C VAL A 148 12.27 25.98 2.10
N TYR A 149 11.66 26.60 1.09
CA TYR A 149 12.31 27.52 0.16
C TYR A 149 11.87 28.97 0.40
N ASP A 150 12.74 29.91 0.07
CA ASP A 150 12.39 31.34 0.03
C ASP A 150 11.62 31.65 -1.26
N ASP A 151 10.37 32.11 -1.12
CA ASP A 151 9.48 32.39 -2.26
C ASP A 151 10.02 33.43 -3.27
N ARG A 152 10.95 34.28 -2.86
CA ARG A 152 11.47 35.37 -3.72
C ARG A 152 12.68 34.93 -4.53
N THR A 153 13.52 34.09 -3.94
CA THR A 153 14.82 33.70 -4.49
C THR A 153 14.87 32.26 -4.95
N GLY A 154 13.95 31.41 -4.48
CA GLY A 154 13.94 29.97 -4.70
C GLY A 154 15.05 29.22 -3.96
N ALA A 155 15.80 29.91 -3.08
CA ALA A 155 16.87 29.31 -2.30
C ALA A 155 16.29 28.43 -1.18
N LEU A 156 16.93 27.28 -0.91
CA LEU A 156 16.61 26.47 0.26
C LEU A 156 16.97 27.25 1.52
N VAL A 157 16.02 27.33 2.45
CA VAL A 157 16.16 28.06 3.72
C VAL A 157 16.38 27.08 4.87
N GLU A 158 15.57 26.03 4.91
CA GLU A 158 15.51 25.09 6.02
C GLU A 158 15.07 23.71 5.54
N THR A 159 15.57 22.67 6.20
CA THR A 159 15.04 21.31 6.08
C THR A 159 14.53 20.92 7.45
N ILE A 160 13.25 20.57 7.52
CA ILE A 160 12.60 20.07 8.74
C ILE A 160 12.62 18.55 8.68
N GLU A 161 13.42 17.93 9.53
CA GLU A 161 13.52 16.47 9.66
C GLU A 161 12.69 15.99 10.85
N VAL A 162 11.84 14.98 10.63
CA VAL A 162 11.04 14.33 11.68
C VAL A 162 11.12 12.82 11.52
N ASN A 163 11.50 12.14 12.61
CA ASN A 163 11.59 10.68 12.67
C ASN A 163 10.39 10.13 13.43
N TYR A 164 9.71 9.16 12.81
CA TYR A 164 8.53 8.50 13.32
C TYR A 164 8.81 7.01 13.51
N ASP A 165 8.59 6.52 14.72
CA ASP A 165 8.66 5.10 15.03
C ASP A 165 7.26 4.46 14.91
N PHE A 166 7.11 3.55 13.95
CA PHE A 166 5.91 2.79 13.68
C PHE A 166 5.90 1.42 14.37
N THR A 167 6.94 1.07 15.14
CA THR A 167 6.98 -0.17 15.95
C THR A 167 5.77 -0.28 16.89
N ASN A 168 5.17 0.85 17.27
CA ASN A 168 4.00 0.93 18.16
C ASN A 168 2.75 1.57 17.53
N VAL A 169 2.79 1.90 16.23
CA VAL A 169 1.63 2.46 15.50
C VAL A 169 0.95 1.32 14.77
N SER A 170 -0.27 0.98 15.21
CA SER A 170 -1.06 -0.14 14.69
C SER A 170 -1.54 0.10 13.27
N ALA A 171 -0.64 0.00 12.29
CA ALA A 171 -1.03 -0.18 10.91
C ALA A 171 -0.09 -1.10 10.14
N LEU A 172 -0.30 -2.39 10.37
CA LEU A 172 -0.72 -3.25 9.28
C LEU A 172 -1.98 -3.99 9.69
N THR A 173 -2.88 -4.15 8.74
CA THR A 173 -4.11 -4.94 8.83
C THR A 173 -3.87 -6.37 9.31
N ALA A 174 -3.90 -6.56 10.63
CA ALA A 174 -4.41 -7.74 11.31
C ALA A 174 -5.12 -7.20 12.56
N GLY A 175 -6.40 -7.51 12.75
CA GLY A 175 -7.10 -7.05 13.94
C GLY A 175 -6.39 -7.54 15.19
N THR A 176 -5.92 -6.66 16.07
CA THR A 176 -5.39 -7.11 17.35
C THR A 176 -6.53 -7.70 18.18
N LEU A 177 -6.46 -8.99 18.51
CA LEU A 177 -7.37 -9.59 19.48
C LEU A 177 -6.88 -9.25 20.89
N PRO A 178 -7.75 -8.84 21.83
CA PRO A 178 -7.32 -8.70 23.22
C PRO A 178 -6.75 -10.04 23.70
N GLY A 179 -5.53 -10.04 24.23
CA GLY A 179 -4.83 -11.26 24.64
C GLY A 179 -3.93 -11.90 23.59
N ASP A 180 -3.94 -11.45 22.34
CA ASP A 180 -2.99 -11.84 21.28
C ASP A 180 -1.74 -10.95 21.42
N TYR A 181 -0.80 -11.42 22.23
CA TYR A 181 0.42 -10.70 22.58
C TYR A 181 1.51 -10.90 21.54
N ASN A 182 1.51 -12.02 20.81
CA ASN A 182 2.49 -12.31 19.76
C ASN A 182 2.09 -11.71 18.39
N PHE A 183 0.85 -11.23 18.27
CA PHE A 183 0.23 -10.62 17.09
C PHE A 183 0.11 -11.57 15.89
N ASP A 184 -0.07 -12.87 16.13
CA ASP A 184 -0.25 -13.87 15.08
C ASP A 184 -1.71 -14.03 14.62
N GLY A 185 -2.64 -13.30 15.26
CA GLY A 185 -4.06 -13.28 14.93
C GLY A 185 -4.85 -14.41 15.62
N VAL A 186 -4.25 -15.13 16.54
CA VAL A 186 -4.85 -16.16 17.40
C VAL A 186 -4.50 -15.84 18.85
N VAL A 187 -5.43 -16.06 19.78
CA VAL A 187 -5.15 -16.00 21.22
C VAL A 187 -4.93 -17.42 21.71
N ASP A 188 -3.68 -17.82 21.90
CA ASP A 188 -3.32 -19.18 22.32
C ASP A 188 -2.21 -19.23 23.38
N PHE A 189 -1.51 -20.37 23.50
CA PHE A 189 -0.49 -20.55 24.52
C PHE A 189 0.84 -19.86 24.19
N ASP A 190 1.08 -19.50 22.93
CA ASP A 190 2.28 -18.76 22.55
C ASP A 190 2.20 -17.31 23.09
N ASP A 191 0.99 -16.75 23.20
CA ASP A 191 0.74 -15.49 23.91
C ASP A 191 0.98 -15.60 25.41
N TYR A 192 0.55 -16.71 26.01
CA TYR A 192 0.79 -16.98 27.42
C TYR A 192 2.29 -17.09 27.73
N ASP A 193 3.04 -17.72 26.84
CA ASP A 193 4.49 -17.80 26.94
C ASP A 193 5.12 -16.39 26.88
N LYS A 194 4.61 -15.53 25.99
CA LYS A 194 5.04 -14.12 25.93
C LYS A 194 4.69 -13.32 27.18
N TRP A 195 3.50 -13.51 27.75
CA TRP A 195 3.12 -12.89 29.03
C TRP A 195 4.02 -13.34 30.17
N LYS A 196 4.28 -14.65 30.28
CA LYS A 196 5.19 -15.18 31.32
C LYS A 196 6.58 -14.58 31.24
N ASP A 197 7.11 -14.42 30.02
CA ASP A 197 8.43 -13.86 29.79
C ASP A 197 8.53 -12.38 30.20
N GLN A 198 7.41 -11.67 30.19
CA GLN A 198 7.35 -10.23 30.49
C GLN A 198 6.73 -9.91 31.86
N PHE A 199 6.22 -10.90 32.58
CA PHE A 199 5.51 -10.72 33.86
C PHE A 199 6.33 -9.97 34.91
N GLY A 200 5.71 -8.97 35.54
CA GLY A 200 6.33 -8.06 36.50
C GLY A 200 7.17 -6.95 35.86
N GLY A 201 7.22 -6.89 34.54
CA GLY A 201 7.87 -5.84 33.77
C GLY A 201 7.04 -4.56 33.69
N ILE A 202 7.73 -3.44 33.44
CA ILE A 202 7.11 -2.16 33.06
C ILE A 202 7.24 -2.04 31.54
N THR A 203 6.15 -1.64 30.88
CA THR A 203 6.09 -1.47 29.43
C THR A 203 6.26 -0.01 29.07
N VAL A 204 7.20 0.25 28.16
CA VAL A 204 7.41 1.57 27.58
C VAL A 204 7.58 1.36 26.07
N PRO A 205 6.60 1.75 25.25
CA PRO A 205 5.36 2.45 25.62
C PRO A 205 4.33 1.57 26.36
N ILE A 206 3.41 2.22 27.09
CA ILE A 206 2.26 1.57 27.75
C ILE A 206 1.41 0.88 26.69
N GLY A 207 0.94 -0.34 26.97
CA GLY A 207 0.17 -1.16 26.02
C GLY A 207 1.04 -1.98 25.05
N SER A 208 2.37 -2.01 25.24
CA SER A 208 3.29 -2.80 24.41
C SER A 208 3.56 -4.18 25.01
N GLY A 209 4.01 -5.11 24.17
CA GLY A 209 4.29 -6.48 24.63
C GLY A 209 3.04 -7.17 25.16
N ALA A 210 3.12 -7.72 26.37
CA ALA A 210 2.04 -8.41 27.05
C ALA A 210 1.24 -7.52 28.01
N ASP A 211 1.45 -6.20 28.01
CA ASP A 211 0.58 -5.22 28.69
C ASP A 211 -0.67 -4.99 27.83
N GLY A 212 -1.61 -5.91 27.92
CA GLY A 212 -2.84 -5.91 27.13
C GLY A 212 -3.92 -4.98 27.69
N ASN A 213 -3.87 -4.65 28.99
CA ASN A 213 -4.82 -3.72 29.60
C ASN A 213 -4.35 -2.25 29.49
N ALA A 214 -3.12 -2.02 29.03
CA ALA A 214 -2.49 -0.73 28.82
C ALA A 214 -2.39 0.10 30.11
N ASP A 215 -2.03 -0.53 31.22
CA ASP A 215 -1.79 0.15 32.51
C ASP A 215 -0.30 0.43 32.80
N GLY A 216 0.58 -0.04 31.91
CA GLY A 216 2.03 0.18 31.97
C GLY A 216 2.77 -0.89 32.76
N GLN A 217 2.09 -1.93 33.24
CA GLN A 217 2.67 -3.09 33.89
C GLN A 217 2.20 -4.37 33.18
N VAL A 218 3.07 -5.37 33.10
CA VAL A 218 2.65 -6.72 32.71
C VAL A 218 2.33 -7.51 33.98
N ASP A 219 1.05 -7.63 34.32
CA ASP A 219 0.62 -8.23 35.58
C ASP A 219 -0.56 -9.20 35.44
N LEU A 220 -1.29 -9.44 36.54
CA LEU A 220 -2.43 -10.35 36.55
C LEU A 220 -3.65 -9.79 35.82
N GLY A 221 -3.73 -8.47 35.63
CA GLY A 221 -4.72 -7.81 34.79
C GLY A 221 -4.59 -8.27 33.33
N ASP A 222 -3.37 -8.34 32.82
CA ASP A 222 -3.09 -8.84 31.48
C ASP A 222 -3.36 -10.33 31.34
N TYR A 223 -2.91 -11.13 32.30
CA TYR A 223 -3.25 -12.56 32.33
C TYR A 223 -4.75 -12.81 32.25
N THR A 224 -5.54 -12.00 32.96
CA THR A 224 -7.00 -12.09 32.94
C THR A 224 -7.54 -11.75 31.56
N LEU A 225 -6.97 -10.73 30.90
CA LEU A 225 -7.32 -10.37 29.53
C LEU A 225 -7.02 -11.51 28.54
N TRP A 226 -5.82 -12.10 28.57
CA TRP A 226 -5.47 -13.27 27.76
C TRP A 226 -6.45 -14.42 27.99
N ARG A 227 -6.66 -14.81 29.25
CA ARG A 227 -7.51 -15.95 29.61
C ARG A 227 -8.95 -15.76 29.15
N ASP A 228 -9.49 -14.55 29.27
CA ASP A 228 -10.87 -14.24 28.89
C ASP A 228 -11.07 -14.24 27.36
N ASN A 229 -9.99 -14.21 26.59
CA ASN A 229 -9.98 -14.24 25.12
C ASN A 229 -9.38 -15.51 24.52
N LEU A 230 -8.90 -16.46 25.34
CA LEU A 230 -8.26 -17.70 24.89
C LEU A 230 -9.13 -18.45 23.86
N GLY A 231 -8.53 -18.78 22.73
CA GLY A 231 -9.18 -19.45 21.60
C GLY A 231 -9.93 -18.51 20.64
N ARG A 232 -9.88 -17.19 20.84
CA ARG A 232 -10.29 -16.23 19.82
C ARG A 232 -9.27 -16.23 18.68
N SER A 233 -9.76 -16.11 17.46
CA SER A 233 -8.93 -15.95 16.26
C SER A 233 -9.63 -14.96 15.34
N LEU A 234 -8.85 -14.22 14.55
CA LEU A 234 -9.43 -13.35 13.53
C LEU A 234 -10.11 -14.23 12.48
N ALA A 235 -11.38 -13.96 12.22
CA ALA A 235 -12.04 -14.56 11.07
C ALA A 235 -11.42 -13.96 9.80
N THR A 236 -10.71 -14.77 9.02
CA THR A 236 -10.42 -14.41 7.63
C THR A 236 -11.76 -14.30 6.92
N SER A 237 -12.22 -13.08 6.63
CA SER A 237 -13.36 -12.87 5.77
C SER A 237 -12.95 -13.23 4.34
N ILE A 238 -13.08 -14.51 3.99
CA ILE A 238 -13.15 -14.89 2.58
C ILE A 238 -14.48 -14.33 2.11
N ALA A 239 -14.46 -13.23 1.36
CA ALA A 239 -15.64 -12.77 0.66
C ALA A 239 -16.13 -13.97 -0.18
N SER A 240 -17.30 -14.50 0.16
CA SER A 240 -17.96 -15.53 -0.63
C SER A 240 -18.33 -14.89 -1.97
N GLN A 241 -17.41 -14.98 -2.94
CA GLN A 241 -17.70 -14.65 -4.31
C GLN A 241 -18.80 -15.63 -4.73
N SER A 242 -20.03 -15.14 -4.91
CA SER A 242 -21.12 -15.95 -5.42
C SER A 242 -20.70 -16.49 -6.77
N VAL A 243 -20.27 -17.75 -6.82
CA VAL A 243 -19.98 -18.45 -8.07
C VAL A 243 -21.27 -18.42 -8.88
N PRO A 244 -21.30 -17.80 -10.08
CA PRO A 244 -22.46 -17.88 -10.94
C PRO A 244 -22.75 -19.37 -11.18
N GLU A 245 -23.95 -19.83 -10.82
CA GLU A 245 -24.31 -21.24 -10.97
C GLU A 245 -24.01 -21.68 -12.41
N PRO A 246 -23.32 -22.82 -12.62
CA PRO A 246 -22.94 -23.23 -13.94
C PRO A 246 -24.20 -23.41 -14.80
N ALA A 247 -24.16 -22.85 -16.01
CA ALA A 247 -25.25 -22.89 -17.00
C ALA A 247 -25.70 -24.32 -17.39
N SER A 248 -25.13 -25.36 -16.79
CA SER A 248 -25.52 -26.76 -16.85
C SER A 248 -27.00 -26.99 -16.60
N LEU A 249 -27.62 -26.29 -15.63
CA LEU A 249 -29.06 -26.41 -15.38
C LEU A 249 -29.90 -25.81 -16.51
N ALA A 250 -29.47 -24.69 -17.08
CA ALA A 250 -30.12 -24.07 -18.25
C ALA A 250 -29.99 -24.96 -19.50
N ILE A 251 -28.83 -25.57 -19.73
CA ILE A 251 -28.60 -26.51 -20.84
C ILE A 251 -29.41 -27.80 -20.63
N GLY A 252 -29.49 -28.31 -19.40
CA GLY A 252 -30.31 -29.47 -19.06
C GLY A 252 -31.81 -29.23 -19.29
N ALA A 253 -32.31 -28.06 -18.89
CA ALA A 253 -33.71 -27.68 -19.11
C ALA A 253 -34.03 -27.48 -20.60
N LEU A 254 -33.12 -26.85 -21.36
CA LEU A 254 -33.26 -26.70 -22.83
C LEU A 254 -33.22 -28.06 -23.54
N GLY A 255 -32.33 -28.97 -23.14
CA GLY A 255 -32.26 -30.33 -23.68
C GLY A 255 -33.55 -31.11 -23.44
N LEU A 256 -34.13 -31.02 -22.23
CA LEU A 256 -35.39 -31.69 -21.90
C LEU A 256 -36.56 -31.11 -22.71
N ALA A 257 -36.61 -29.79 -22.91
CA ALA A 257 -37.64 -29.14 -23.72
C ALA A 257 -37.59 -29.56 -25.19
N VAL A 258 -36.40 -29.71 -25.77
CA VAL A 258 -36.21 -30.19 -27.15
C VAL A 258 -36.69 -31.64 -27.31
N VAL A 259 -36.33 -32.52 -26.37
CA VAL A 259 -36.76 -33.93 -26.40
C VAL A 259 -38.29 -34.06 -26.30
N LEU A 260 -38.92 -33.28 -25.43
CA LEU A 260 -40.37 -33.28 -25.28
C LEU A 260 -41.09 -32.65 -26.49
N GLY A 261 -40.49 -31.63 -27.12
CA GLY A 261 -41.00 -31.03 -28.36
C GLY A 261 -40.99 -31.99 -29.55
N ILE A 262 -39.89 -32.74 -29.75
CA ILE A 262 -39.75 -33.70 -30.85
C ILE A 262 -40.72 -34.88 -30.70
N ARG A 263 -41.04 -35.30 -29.45
CA ARG A 263 -42.04 -36.34 -29.20
C ARG A 263 -43.46 -35.94 -29.59
N ARG A 264 -43.81 -34.65 -29.49
CA ARG A 264 -45.13 -34.13 -29.86
C ARG A 264 -45.33 -33.99 -31.36
N SER A 265 -44.30 -33.66 -32.14
CA SER A 265 -44.40 -33.51 -33.59
C SER A 265 -44.54 -34.84 -34.34
N ARG A 266 -44.09 -35.96 -33.77
CA ARG A 266 -44.25 -37.31 -34.35
C ARG A 266 -45.64 -37.94 -34.16
N ALA A 267 -46.49 -37.37 -33.30
CA ALA A 267 -47.84 -37.87 -33.04
C ALA A 267 -48.92 -37.26 -33.97
N GLY A 268 -48.53 -36.41 -34.92
CA GLY A 268 -49.45 -35.66 -35.79
C GLY A 268 -49.45 -36.04 -37.27
N VAL A 269 -48.89 -37.20 -37.65
CA VAL A 269 -48.98 -37.72 -39.04
C VAL A 269 -49.52 -39.13 -39.00
N VAL A 270 -50.85 -39.26 -38.95
CA VAL A 270 -51.68 -40.34 -39.51
C VAL A 270 -53.01 -39.73 -39.92
#